data_AF-A0A944I1S6-F1
#
_entry.id   AF-A0A944I1S6-F1
#
_cell.length_a   1.000
_cell.length_b   1.000
_cell.length_c   1.000
_cell.angle_alpha   90.00
_cell.angle_beta   90.00
_cell.angle_gamma   90.00
#
_symmetry.space_group_name_H-M   'P 1'
#
loop_
_entity.id
_entity.type
_entity.pdbx_description
1 polymer ?
#
loop_
_entity_poly.entity_id
_entity_poly.type
_entity_poly.pdbx_seq_one_letter_code
_entity_poly.pdbx_strand_id
1 'polypeptide(L)'
;MLPTALPMKQIGAILKAQLGDAANRVPTRSIPDTVVRIAAVFRRELRPIVPVLGYAKKVSSDRARKVLGWTARDAEEAIVASGESMVAKGLLKN
;
A
#
# COMPACT_ATOMS: atom_id res chain seq x y z
N MET A 1 7.78 -15.42 11.48
CA MET A 1 6.64 -15.11 10.59
C MET A 1 7.05 -13.93 9.73
N LEU A 2 7.32 -14.13 8.44
CA LEU A 2 7.58 -13.00 7.54
C LEU A 2 6.29 -12.17 7.50
N PRO A 3 6.32 -10.83 7.66
CA PRO A 3 5.11 -10.03 7.48
C PRO A 3 4.58 -10.31 6.08
N THR A 4 3.38 -10.88 6.01
CA THR A 4 2.70 -11.15 4.75
C THR A 4 2.61 -9.83 3.99
N ALA A 5 2.96 -9.85 2.71
CA ALA A 5 2.85 -8.65 1.88
C ALA A 5 1.41 -8.11 1.95
N LEU A 6 1.26 -6.88 2.45
CA LEU A 6 -0.04 -6.22 2.59
C LEU A 6 -0.49 -5.68 1.23
N PRO A 7 -1.66 -6.09 0.72
CA PRO A 7 -2.18 -5.54 -0.52
C PRO A 7 -2.59 -4.07 -0.31
N MET A 8 -2.40 -3.23 -1.33
CA MET A 8 -2.73 -1.80 -1.27
C MET A 8 -4.18 -1.54 -0.84
N LYS A 9 -5.11 -2.42 -1.23
CA LYS A 9 -6.51 -2.37 -0.79
C LYS A 9 -6.66 -2.45 0.73
N GLN A 10 -5.90 -3.32 1.39
CA GLN A 10 -5.94 -3.45 2.86
C GLN A 10 -5.31 -2.23 3.53
N ILE A 11 -4.22 -1.69 2.98
CA ILE A 11 -3.65 -0.42 3.47
C ILE A 11 -4.70 0.69 3.42
N GLY A 12 -5.42 0.83 2.31
CA GLY A 12 -6.50 1.79 2.18
C GLY A 12 -7.65 1.56 3.16
N ALA A 13 -7.99 0.29 3.44
CA ALA A 13 -9.01 -0.06 4.41
C ALA A 13 -8.59 0.30 5.86
N ILE A 14 -7.33 0.03 6.23
CA ILE A 14 -6.75 0.43 7.52
C ILE A 14 -6.84 1.94 7.69
N LEU A 15 -6.39 2.71 6.68
CA LEU A 15 -6.45 4.17 6.73
C LEU A 15 -7.87 4.69 6.90
N LYS A 16 -8.86 4.12 6.19
CA LYS A 16 -10.27 4.50 6.36
C LYS A 16 -10.81 4.17 7.75
N ALA A 17 -10.47 3.01 8.28
CA ALA A 17 -10.93 2.58 9.59
C ALA A 17 -10.37 3.47 10.71
N GLN A 18 -9.10 3.88 10.60
CA GLN A 18 -8.40 4.56 11.69
C GLN A 18 -8.43 6.09 11.59
N LEU A 19 -8.49 6.66 10.39
CA LEU A 19 -8.41 8.13 10.19
C LEU A 19 -9.77 8.78 9.85
N GLY A 20 -10.83 8.00 9.65
CA GLY A 20 -12.18 8.50 9.40
C GLY A 20 -12.25 9.47 8.22
N ASP A 21 -12.78 10.67 8.47
CA ASP A 21 -13.03 11.69 7.44
C ASP A 21 -11.76 12.13 6.71
N ALA A 22 -10.61 12.12 7.38
CA ALA A 22 -9.33 12.46 6.77
C ALA A 22 -8.91 11.47 5.67
N ALA A 23 -9.45 10.24 5.70
CA ALA A 23 -9.20 9.19 4.72
C ALA A 23 -10.37 8.98 3.72
N ASN A 24 -11.35 9.90 3.66
CA ASN A 24 -12.55 9.72 2.82
C ASN A 24 -12.25 9.44 1.33
N ARG A 25 -11.21 10.07 0.79
CA ARG A 25 -10.72 9.95 -0.60
C ARG A 25 -9.83 8.74 -0.86
N VAL A 26 -9.45 8.00 0.17
CA VAL A 26 -8.59 6.82 0.01
C VAL A 26 -9.38 5.73 -0.75
N PRO A 27 -8.89 5.23 -1.89
CA PRO A 27 -9.57 4.16 -2.60
C PRO A 27 -9.43 2.83 -1.84
N THR A 28 -10.55 2.13 -1.65
CA THR A 28 -10.60 0.80 -1.02
C THR A 28 -11.09 -0.30 -1.97
N ARG A 29 -11.30 0.05 -3.24
CA ARG A 29 -11.71 -0.90 -4.29
C ARG A 29 -10.52 -1.21 -5.18
N SER A 30 -10.49 -2.44 -5.69
CA SER A 30 -9.50 -2.91 -6.65
C SER A 30 -10.19 -3.15 -8.00
N ILE A 31 -9.49 -2.84 -9.09
CA ILE A 31 -9.91 -3.20 -10.44
C ILE A 31 -9.39 -4.61 -10.73
N PRO A 32 -10.16 -5.51 -11.37
CA PRO A 32 -9.67 -6.84 -11.74
C PRO A 32 -8.50 -6.80 -12.71
N ASP A 33 -7.55 -7.73 -12.55
CA ASP A 33 -6.35 -7.84 -13.39
C ASP A 33 -6.69 -7.95 -14.88
N THR A 34 -7.74 -8.69 -15.25
CA THR A 34 -8.20 -8.85 -16.64
C THR A 34 -8.55 -7.50 -17.28
N VAL A 35 -9.21 -6.62 -16.53
CA VAL A 35 -9.57 -5.28 -17.01
C VAL A 35 -8.31 -4.46 -17.27
N VAL A 36 -7.31 -4.53 -16.37
CA VAL A 36 -6.02 -3.85 -16.56
C VAL A 36 -5.28 -4.39 -17.78
N ARG A 37 -5.27 -5.72 -17.98
CA ARG A 37 -4.66 -6.37 -19.16
C ARG A 37 -5.29 -5.89 -20.47
N ILE A 38 -6.62 -5.82 -20.53
CA ILE A 38 -7.33 -5.30 -21.72
C ILE A 38 -7.04 -3.81 -21.93
N ALA A 39 -7.11 -3.00 -20.88
CA ALA A 39 -6.86 -1.57 -20.97
C ALA A 39 -5.44 -1.24 -21.46
N ALA A 40 -4.44 -2.05 -21.11
CA ALA A 40 -3.05 -1.89 -21.54
C ALA A 40 -2.81 -2.12 -23.04
N VAL A 41 -3.75 -2.79 -23.73
CA VAL A 41 -3.73 -2.90 -25.21
C VAL A 41 -3.92 -1.52 -25.83
N PHE A 42 -4.90 -0.77 -25.34
CA PHE A 42 -5.28 0.55 -25.85
C PHE A 42 -4.46 1.70 -25.24
N ARG A 43 -4.02 1.58 -23.98
CA ARG A 43 -3.26 2.61 -23.26
C ARG A 43 -1.84 2.14 -22.97
N ARG A 44 -0.87 2.70 -23.69
CA ARG A 44 0.56 2.36 -23.54
C ARG A 44 1.07 2.60 -22.11
N GLU A 45 0.53 3.59 -21.43
CA GLU A 45 0.87 3.98 -20.05
C GLU A 45 0.66 2.84 -19.03
N LEU A 46 -0.26 1.91 -19.30
CA LEU A 46 -0.58 0.80 -18.40
C LEU A 46 0.28 -0.45 -18.63
N ARG A 47 1.00 -0.53 -19.75
CA ARG A 47 1.81 -1.72 -20.12
C ARG A 47 2.87 -2.09 -19.08
N PRO A 48 3.57 -1.13 -18.42
CA PRO A 48 4.56 -1.48 -17.39
C PRO A 48 3.96 -2.15 -16.15
N ILE A 49 2.65 -2.00 -15.91
CA ILE A 49 1.96 -2.56 -14.74
C ILE A 49 1.60 -4.03 -14.97
N VAL A 50 1.32 -4.42 -16.22
CA VAL A 50 0.85 -5.78 -16.57
C VAL A 50 1.76 -6.91 -16.04
N PRO A 51 3.10 -6.82 -16.15
CA PRO A 51 3.99 -7.89 -15.68
C PRO A 51 3.99 -8.09 -14.16
N VAL A 52 3.56 -7.08 -13.38
CA VAL A 52 3.54 -7.13 -11.92
C VAL A 52 2.16 -7.41 -11.32
N LEU A 53 1.12 -7.56 -12.16
CA LEU A 53 -0.23 -7.92 -11.71
C LEU A 53 -0.23 -9.31 -11.03
N GLY A 54 -0.96 -9.41 -9.92
CA GLY A 54 -1.04 -10.63 -9.12
C GLY A 54 0.24 -11.02 -8.38
N TYR A 55 1.33 -10.25 -8.52
CA TYR A 55 2.61 -10.57 -7.89
C TYR A 55 2.76 -9.88 -6.53
N ALA A 56 2.81 -10.68 -5.47
CA ALA A 56 3.19 -10.22 -4.14
C ALA A 56 4.72 -10.14 -4.03
N LYS A 57 5.28 -8.93 -4.03
CA LYS A 57 6.73 -8.73 -3.84
C LYS A 57 7.13 -9.23 -2.45
N LYS A 58 7.96 -10.26 -2.42
CA LYS A 58 8.55 -10.80 -1.19
C LYS A 58 9.75 -9.94 -0.80
N VAL A 59 9.67 -9.29 0.35
CA VAL A 59 10.76 -8.48 0.92
C VAL A 59 11.09 -9.05 2.29
N SER A 60 12.38 -9.12 2.63
CA SER A 60 12.84 -9.53 3.95
C SER A 60 13.63 -8.40 4.62
N SER A 61 13.30 -8.14 5.89
CA SER A 61 14.04 -7.25 6.78
C SER A 61 15.06 -7.99 7.66
N ASP A 62 15.29 -9.29 7.42
CA ASP A 62 16.06 -10.14 8.34
C ASP A 62 17.50 -9.67 8.52
N ARG A 63 18.11 -9.15 7.44
CA ARG A 63 19.47 -8.60 7.53
C ARG A 63 19.53 -7.39 8.47
N ALA A 64 18.57 -6.48 8.37
CA ALA A 64 18.53 -5.29 9.22
C ALA A 64 18.27 -5.68 10.69
N ARG A 65 17.42 -6.68 10.93
CA ARG A 65 17.23 -7.25 12.28
C ARG A 65 18.54 -7.83 12.83
N LYS A 66 19.24 -8.66 12.04
CA LYS A 66 20.47 -9.35 12.47
C LYS A 66 21.66 -8.43 12.67
N VAL A 67 21.84 -7.45 11.77
CA VAL A 67 23.04 -6.60 11.76
C VAL A 67 22.86 -5.36 12.62
N LEU A 68 21.67 -4.76 12.63
CA LEU A 68 21.43 -3.49 13.31
C LEU A 68 20.63 -3.65 14.61
N GLY A 69 20.20 -4.87 14.95
CA GLY A 69 19.26 -5.09 16.06
C GLY A 69 17.91 -4.41 15.82
N TRP A 70 17.56 -4.11 14.56
CA TRP A 70 16.40 -3.28 14.24
C TRP A 70 15.09 -4.03 14.48
N THR A 71 14.20 -3.43 15.26
CA THR A 71 12.82 -3.90 15.45
C THR A 71 11.88 -2.99 14.67
N ALA A 72 11.21 -3.53 13.65
CA ALA A 72 10.20 -2.80 12.90
C ALA A 72 8.92 -2.65 13.74
N ARG A 73 8.22 -1.52 13.55
CA ARG A 73 6.84 -1.34 14.04
C ARG A 73 5.92 -2.37 13.40
N ASP A 74 4.77 -2.59 14.03
CA ASP A 74 3.70 -3.32 13.39
C ASP A 74 3.28 -2.60 12.10
N ALA A 75 2.85 -3.37 11.09
CA ALA A 75 2.53 -2.80 9.79
C ALA A 75 1.31 -1.88 9.85
N GLU A 76 0.28 -2.22 10.63
CA GLU A 76 -0.89 -1.37 10.82
C GLU A 76 -0.50 -0.07 11.53
N GLU A 77 0.27 -0.17 12.62
CA GLU A 77 0.77 0.98 13.36
C GLU A 77 1.60 1.92 12.45
N ALA A 78 2.49 1.36 11.63
CA ALA A 78 3.30 2.15 10.70
C ALA A 78 2.45 2.86 9.63
N ILE A 79 1.40 2.22 9.13
CA ILE A 79 0.46 2.79 8.16
C ILE A 79 -0.30 3.96 8.78
N VAL A 80 -0.87 3.76 9.97
CA VAL A 80 -1.65 4.77 10.69
C VAL A 80 -0.78 5.98 11.02
N ALA A 81 0.38 5.77 11.64
CA ALA A 81 1.31 6.84 11.99
C ALA A 81 1.75 7.66 10.77
N SER A 82 1.92 7.01 9.62
CA SER A 82 2.25 7.71 8.37
C SER A 82 1.09 8.59 7.89
N GLY A 83 -0.13 8.07 7.94
CA GLY A 83 -1.34 8.82 7.58
C GLY A 83 -1.59 10.00 8.52
N GLU A 84 -1.48 9.80 9.83
CA GLU A 84 -1.55 10.88 10.83
C GLU A 84 -0.51 11.97 10.56
N SER A 85 0.72 11.58 10.20
CA SER A 85 1.75 12.56 9.83
C SER A 85 1.36 13.39 8.60
N MET A 86 0.70 12.79 7.61
CA MET A 86 0.21 13.54 6.44
C MET A 86 -0.92 14.51 6.80
N VAL A 87 -1.83 14.10 7.69
CA VAL A 87 -2.90 14.96 8.22
C VAL A 87 -2.31 16.14 8.97
N ALA A 88 -1.41 15.87 9.93
CA ALA A 88 -0.77 16.90 10.76
C ALA A 88 0.02 17.93 9.92
N LYS A 89 0.58 17.50 8.79
CA LYS A 89 1.31 18.38 7.87
C LYS A 89 0.42 19.09 6.84
N GLY A 90 -0.89 18.86 6.85
CA GLY A 90 -1.82 19.48 5.90
C GLY A 90 -1.59 19.05 4.45
N LEU A 91 -1.09 17.83 4.22
CA LEU A 91 -0.74 17.31 2.88
C LEU A 91 -1.93 16.67 2.15
N LEU A 92 -3.13 16.77 2.71
CA LEU A 92 -4.33 16.24 2.10
C LEU A 92 -4.83 17.19 1.01
N LYS A 93 -5.10 16.63 -0.18
CA LYS A 93 -5.64 17.40 -1.29
C LYS A 93 -7.14 17.62 -1.09
N ASN A 94 -7.55 18.89 -1.10
CA ASN A 94 -8.95 19.36 -1.11
C ASN A 94 -9.69 19.03 -2.40
#